data_AF-A0A936JNL8-F1
#
_entry.id   AF-A0A936JNL8-F1
#
_cell.length_a   1.000
_cell.length_b   1.000
_cell.length_c   1.000
_cell.angle_alpha   90.00
_cell.angle_beta   90.00
_cell.angle_gamma   90.00
#
_symmetry.space_group_name_H-M   'P 1'
#
loop_
_entity.id
_entity.type
_entity.pdbx_description
1 polymer ?
#
loop_
_entity_poly.entity_id
_entity_poly.type
_entity_poly.pdbx_seq_one_letter_code
_entity_poly.pdbx_strand_id
1 'polypeptide(L)'
;MGTLMRPGFHSGTLPKHFAKLRKAARQAEFAESLGKTHAHSALRGLQQTLEDLKETIRRAVEREVGELLAECPHFQAGSISVVGIELGSNRVTVELGCEKLSKSHTVVAFEEQSGLIVASVTDPGFIDVFPDNATRILFENALAGFYRVAGVDLVREQIRAVLGEDVAYDISDEGLVVWPDGNYQTEIIYRLDTGYEDPIVEPTVRGRAPTATAKPIDLRKIMFRDQHITWADWVGAWSNHEPRKGGFSRVLFGASILPPWQAGRGQQAISA
;
A
#
# COMPACT_ATOMS: atom_id res chain seq x y z
N MET A 1 -20.77 0.67 -7.23
CA MET A 1 -20.19 0.55 -5.87
C MET A 1 -19.23 1.71 -5.65
N GLY A 2 -19.47 2.52 -4.63
CA GLY A 2 -18.64 3.70 -4.35
C GLY A 2 -17.26 3.29 -3.83
N THR A 3 -16.21 3.78 -4.49
CA THR A 3 -14.81 3.60 -4.10
C THR A 3 -14.56 4.37 -2.80
N LEU A 4 -14.17 3.66 -1.73
CA LEU A 4 -14.07 4.19 -0.35
C LEU A 4 -13.03 5.31 -0.22
N MET A 5 -12.05 5.37 -1.13
CA MET A 5 -10.93 6.33 -1.10
C MET A 5 -10.91 7.33 -2.27
N ARG A 6 -11.98 7.43 -3.08
CA ARG A 6 -12.03 8.42 -4.18
C ARG A 6 -12.14 9.90 -3.76
N PRO A 7 -12.77 10.31 -2.64
CA PRO A 7 -12.86 11.75 -2.33
C PRO A 7 -11.59 12.35 -1.69
N GLY A 8 -10.57 11.54 -1.36
CA GLY A 8 -9.44 11.93 -0.52
C GLY A 8 -8.07 12.01 -1.24
N PHE A 9 -7.71 10.96 -1.98
CA PHE A 9 -6.37 10.81 -2.54
C PHE A 9 -6.27 11.39 -3.96
N HIS A 10 -7.12 10.94 -4.89
CA HIS A 10 -7.06 11.37 -6.30
C HIS A 10 -7.49 12.83 -6.55
N SER A 11 -8.22 13.46 -5.62
CA SER A 11 -8.69 14.85 -5.75
C SER A 11 -7.74 15.89 -5.14
N GLY A 12 -6.58 15.44 -4.65
CA GLY A 12 -5.62 16.26 -3.92
C GLY A 12 -6.16 16.75 -2.57
N THR A 13 -7.12 16.05 -1.98
CA THR A 13 -7.78 16.48 -0.74
C THR A 13 -6.81 16.47 0.43
N LEU A 14 -6.00 15.41 0.63
CA LEU A 14 -4.95 15.41 1.67
C LEU A 14 -3.94 16.57 1.47
N PRO A 15 -3.32 16.76 0.29
CA PRO A 15 -2.46 17.90 0.04
C PRO A 15 -3.12 19.26 0.36
N LYS A 16 -4.40 19.43 -0.03
CA LYS A 16 -5.18 20.65 0.26
C LYS A 16 -5.41 20.85 1.76
N HIS A 17 -5.72 19.80 2.52
CA HIS A 17 -5.90 19.89 3.97
C HIS A 17 -4.58 20.27 4.66
N PHE A 18 -3.46 19.65 4.27
CA PHE A 18 -2.15 20.00 4.81
C PHE A 18 -1.69 21.42 4.41
N ALA A 19 -2.00 21.86 3.18
CA ALA A 19 -1.73 23.24 2.76
C ALA A 19 -2.52 24.27 3.60
N LYS A 20 -3.81 23.98 3.87
CA LYS A 20 -4.63 24.80 4.77
C LYS A 20 -4.09 24.78 6.20
N LEU A 21 -3.69 23.61 6.71
CA LEU A 21 -3.13 23.45 8.06
C LEU A 21 -1.86 24.29 8.23
N ARG A 22 -0.90 24.19 7.29
CA ARG A 22 0.33 25.01 7.30
C ARG A 22 0.05 26.50 7.19
N LYS A 23 -0.99 26.90 6.45
CA LYS A 23 -1.41 28.31 6.38
C LYS A 23 -1.98 28.78 7.71
N ALA A 24 -2.88 28.00 8.32
CA ALA A 24 -3.50 28.31 9.60
C ALA A 24 -2.47 28.36 10.74
N ALA A 25 -1.49 27.44 10.76
CA ALA A 25 -0.40 27.44 11.73
C ALA A 25 0.42 28.73 11.69
N ARG A 26 0.91 29.11 10.49
CA ARG A 26 1.65 30.38 10.28
C ARG A 26 0.83 31.61 10.68
N GLN A 27 -0.47 31.60 10.41
CA GLN A 27 -1.36 32.70 10.81
C GLN A 27 -1.56 32.77 12.33
N ALA A 28 -1.66 31.62 13.01
CA ALA A 28 -1.77 31.56 14.45
C ALA A 28 -0.49 32.06 15.14
N GLU A 29 0.69 31.61 14.69
CA GLU A 29 1.99 32.07 15.17
C GLU A 29 2.16 33.59 15.02
N PHE A 30 1.81 34.13 13.84
CA PHE A 30 1.88 35.57 13.61
C PHE A 30 0.90 36.35 14.50
N ALA A 31 -0.31 35.85 14.69
CA ALA A 31 -1.28 36.48 15.58
C ALA A 31 -0.84 36.45 17.04
N GLU A 32 -0.21 35.36 17.48
CA GLU A 32 0.39 35.22 18.81
C GLU A 32 1.53 36.23 19.02
N SER A 33 2.40 36.44 18.01
CA SER A 33 3.44 37.49 18.08
C SER A 33 2.86 38.91 18.21
N LEU A 34 1.60 39.11 17.84
CA LEU A 34 0.86 40.36 17.98
C LEU A 34 -0.02 40.40 19.25
N GLY A 35 0.10 39.42 20.15
CA GLY A 35 -0.65 39.33 21.41
C GLY A 35 -2.11 38.87 21.26
N LYS A 36 -2.50 38.31 20.11
CA LYS A 36 -3.86 37.82 19.86
C LYS A 36 -3.96 36.33 20.15
N THR A 37 -4.65 35.96 21.23
CA THR A 37 -4.77 34.57 21.72
C THR A 37 -5.84 33.71 21.03
N HIS A 38 -6.76 34.30 20.26
CA HIS A 38 -7.89 33.58 19.67
C HIS A 38 -7.64 32.96 18.28
N ALA A 39 -6.42 33.04 17.74
CA ALA A 39 -6.12 32.62 16.37
C ALA A 39 -6.01 31.09 16.16
N HIS A 40 -5.98 30.29 17.23
CA HIS A 40 -5.82 28.83 17.14
C HIS A 40 -7.10 28.06 16.78
N SER A 41 -8.28 28.70 16.76
CA SER A 41 -9.55 28.02 16.48
C SER A 41 -9.58 27.36 15.09
N ALA A 42 -9.10 28.07 14.06
CA ALA A 42 -9.04 27.54 12.69
C ALA A 42 -8.04 26.37 12.57
N LEU A 43 -6.92 26.44 13.29
CA LEU A 43 -5.93 25.35 13.34
C LEU A 43 -6.53 24.09 13.97
N ARG A 44 -7.22 24.24 15.11
CA ARG A 44 -7.92 23.12 15.80
C ARG A 44 -8.99 22.49 14.92
N GLY A 45 -9.78 23.29 14.21
CA GLY A 45 -10.80 22.77 13.30
C GLY A 45 -10.22 21.90 12.18
N LEU A 46 -9.08 22.31 11.61
CA LEU A 46 -8.38 21.52 10.58
C LEU A 46 -7.72 20.25 11.16
N GLN A 47 -7.18 20.31 12.39
CA GLN A 47 -6.69 19.11 13.08
C GLN A 47 -7.83 18.11 13.31
N GLN A 48 -9.00 18.57 13.77
CA GLN A 48 -10.16 17.71 13.93
C GLN A 48 -10.57 17.04 12.61
N THR A 49 -10.55 17.78 11.50
CA THR A 49 -10.85 17.21 10.17
C THR A 49 -9.88 16.08 9.80
N LEU A 50 -8.60 16.20 10.17
CA LEU A 50 -7.62 15.13 9.94
C LEU A 50 -7.86 13.93 10.85
N GLU A 51 -8.25 14.14 12.10
CA GLU A 51 -8.63 13.05 13.01
C GLU A 51 -9.90 12.31 12.56
N ASP A 52 -10.92 13.04 12.09
CA ASP A 52 -12.13 12.45 11.51
C ASP A 52 -11.82 11.61 10.25
N LEU A 53 -10.83 12.05 9.46
CA LEU A 53 -10.36 11.30 8.30
C LEU A 53 -9.60 10.02 8.73
N LYS A 54 -8.76 10.08 9.77
CA LYS A 54 -8.13 8.88 10.33
C LYS A 54 -9.18 7.87 10.78
N GLU A 55 -10.22 8.31 11.49
CA GLU A 55 -11.30 7.43 11.94
C GLU A 55 -12.07 6.80 10.77
N THR A 56 -12.28 7.56 9.69
CA THR A 56 -12.90 7.02 8.47
C THR A 56 -12.04 5.92 7.85
N ILE A 57 -10.72 6.13 7.77
CA ILE A 57 -9.77 5.14 7.25
C ILE A 57 -9.69 3.92 8.17
N ARG A 58 -9.72 4.12 9.50
CA ARG A 58 -9.74 3.04 10.49
C ARG A 58 -10.91 2.10 10.26
N ARG A 59 -12.13 2.64 10.24
CA ARG A 59 -13.36 1.86 10.02
C ARG A 59 -13.36 1.16 8.67
N ALA A 60 -12.82 1.82 7.65
CA ALA A 60 -12.65 1.24 6.34
C ALA A 60 -11.76 -0.01 6.39
N VAL A 61 -10.58 0.08 7.00
CA VAL A 61 -9.63 -1.05 7.09
C VAL A 61 -10.19 -2.15 7.99
N GLU A 62 -10.75 -1.80 9.15
CA GLU A 62 -11.35 -2.75 10.08
C GLU A 62 -12.47 -3.54 9.41
N ARG A 63 -13.35 -2.88 8.64
CA ARG A 63 -14.42 -3.56 7.91
C ARG A 63 -13.90 -4.42 6.76
N GLU A 64 -13.06 -3.86 5.89
CA GLU A 64 -12.66 -4.53 4.64
C GLU A 64 -11.58 -5.61 4.85
N VAL A 65 -10.84 -5.55 5.96
CA VAL A 65 -9.77 -6.52 6.29
C VAL A 65 -10.06 -7.26 7.58
N GLY A 66 -10.28 -6.54 8.69
CA GLY A 66 -10.44 -7.13 10.02
C GLY A 66 -11.68 -8.02 10.14
N GLU A 67 -12.86 -7.45 9.89
CA GLU A 67 -14.15 -8.15 9.95
C GLU A 67 -14.22 -9.28 8.91
N LEU A 68 -13.74 -9.03 7.69
CA LEU A 68 -13.66 -10.05 6.64
C LEU A 68 -12.84 -11.29 7.07
N LEU A 69 -11.68 -11.07 7.70
CA LEU A 69 -10.85 -12.17 8.21
C LEU A 69 -11.46 -12.81 9.45
N ALA A 70 -12.13 -12.04 10.32
CA ALA A 70 -12.80 -12.55 11.51
C ALA A 70 -14.01 -13.45 11.16
N GLU A 71 -14.70 -13.17 10.05
CA GLU A 71 -15.80 -14.00 9.53
C GLU A 71 -15.30 -15.27 8.83
N CYS A 72 -14.02 -15.36 8.48
CA CYS A 72 -13.43 -16.52 7.80
C CYS A 72 -13.05 -17.62 8.81
N PRO A 73 -13.73 -18.80 8.81
CA PRO A 73 -13.45 -19.86 9.80
C PRO A 73 -12.05 -20.47 9.70
N HIS A 74 -11.40 -20.29 8.55
CA HIS A 74 -10.06 -20.81 8.26
C HIS A 74 -8.94 -19.86 8.67
N PHE A 75 -9.26 -18.60 8.98
CA PHE A 75 -8.27 -17.64 9.47
C PHE A 75 -8.15 -17.72 11.00
N GLN A 76 -7.18 -18.51 11.49
CA GLN A 76 -7.04 -18.81 12.93
C GLN A 76 -5.92 -18.01 13.63
N ALA A 77 -5.30 -17.08 12.92
CA ALA A 77 -4.22 -16.22 13.43
C ALA A 77 -4.66 -15.32 14.60
N GLY A 78 -5.92 -14.93 14.66
CA GLY A 78 -6.45 -13.99 15.65
C GLY A 78 -7.11 -12.78 14.99
N SER A 79 -7.69 -11.88 15.78
CA SER A 79 -8.30 -10.67 15.24
C SER A 79 -7.23 -9.71 14.72
N ILE A 80 -7.48 -9.12 13.56
CA ILE A 80 -6.67 -8.03 13.00
C ILE A 80 -7.37 -6.72 13.31
N SER A 81 -6.66 -5.81 13.97
CA SER A 81 -7.17 -4.47 14.30
C SER A 81 -6.22 -3.40 13.78
N VAL A 82 -6.73 -2.19 13.57
CA VAL A 82 -5.88 -1.04 13.28
C VAL A 82 -5.39 -0.48 14.61
N VAL A 83 -4.09 -0.31 14.78
CA VAL A 83 -3.49 0.22 16.02
C VAL A 83 -3.05 1.68 15.86
N GLY A 84 -2.73 2.11 14.64
CA GLY A 84 -2.25 3.45 14.35
C GLY A 84 -2.60 3.88 12.93
N ILE A 85 -2.84 5.18 12.75
CA ILE A 85 -2.94 5.80 11.43
C ILE A 85 -2.18 7.12 11.44
N GLU A 86 -1.22 7.23 10.54
CA GLU A 86 -0.50 8.46 10.28
C GLU A 86 -0.89 9.04 8.92
N LEU A 87 -1.16 10.33 8.90
CA LEU A 87 -1.47 11.07 7.68
C LEU A 87 -0.31 12.02 7.37
N GLY A 88 0.16 11.97 6.13
CA GLY A 88 1.07 12.92 5.50
C GLY A 88 0.40 13.65 4.35
N SER A 89 1.13 14.58 3.72
CA SER A 89 0.57 15.35 2.60
C SER A 89 0.24 14.49 1.38
N ASN A 90 1.07 13.48 1.10
CA ASN A 90 0.95 12.54 -0.02
C ASN A 90 1.08 11.08 0.44
N ARG A 91 0.95 10.81 1.74
CA ARG A 91 1.14 9.48 2.33
C ARG A 91 0.12 9.22 3.40
N VAL A 92 -0.35 7.99 3.49
CA VAL A 92 -1.05 7.47 4.66
C VAL A 92 -0.38 6.19 5.08
N THR A 93 -0.24 6.00 6.38
CA THR A 93 0.32 4.78 6.96
C THR A 93 -0.69 4.21 7.93
N VAL A 94 -0.99 2.92 7.76
CA VAL A 94 -1.93 2.16 8.58
C VAL A 94 -1.13 1.07 9.27
N GLU A 95 -1.12 1.13 10.60
CA GLU A 95 -0.52 0.09 11.42
C GLU A 95 -1.61 -0.91 11.79
N LEU A 96 -1.34 -2.19 11.54
CA LEU A 96 -2.19 -3.31 11.87
C LEU A 96 -1.57 -4.09 13.03
N GLY A 97 -2.40 -4.51 13.98
CA GLY A 97 -2.01 -5.39 15.09
C GLY A 97 -2.69 -6.75 15.01
N CYS A 98 -2.03 -7.77 15.57
CA CYS A 98 -2.61 -9.08 15.85
C CYS A 98 -2.07 -9.61 17.19
N GLU A 99 -2.74 -9.26 18.29
CA GLU A 99 -2.23 -9.52 19.65
C GLU A 99 -1.96 -11.01 19.94
N LYS A 100 -2.72 -11.91 19.29
CA LYS A 100 -2.53 -13.35 19.43
C LYS A 100 -1.21 -13.85 18.83
N LEU A 101 -0.70 -13.19 17.79
CA LEU A 101 0.52 -13.60 17.10
C LEU A 101 1.76 -12.89 17.61
N SER A 102 1.71 -11.56 17.74
CA SER A 102 2.87 -10.74 18.07
C SER A 102 2.47 -9.36 18.57
N LYS A 103 3.38 -8.71 19.31
CA LYS A 103 3.30 -7.28 19.62
C LYS A 103 3.78 -6.39 18.46
N SER A 104 4.49 -6.95 17.48
CA SER A 104 4.96 -6.21 16.31
C SER A 104 3.80 -5.90 15.36
N HIS A 105 3.72 -4.65 14.90
CA HIS A 105 2.69 -4.19 14.00
C HIS A 105 3.10 -4.33 12.54
N THR A 106 2.16 -4.74 11.69
CA THR A 106 2.34 -4.71 10.24
C THR A 106 2.00 -3.32 9.75
N VAL A 107 2.92 -2.67 9.04
CA VAL A 107 2.75 -1.28 8.60
C VAL A 107 2.52 -1.23 7.09
N VAL A 108 1.35 -0.74 6.68
CA VAL A 108 0.95 -0.58 5.29
C VAL A 108 0.92 0.90 4.93
N ALA A 109 1.67 1.29 3.89
CA ALA A 109 1.72 2.66 3.39
C ALA A 109 1.00 2.79 2.05
N PHE A 110 0.27 3.88 1.88
CA PHE A 110 -0.34 4.35 0.64
C PHE A 110 0.28 5.71 0.30
N GLU A 111 0.97 5.80 -0.82
CA GLU A 111 1.68 7.00 -1.27
C GLU A 111 1.12 7.47 -2.61
N GLU A 112 0.86 8.77 -2.74
CA GLU A 112 0.60 9.39 -4.03
C GLU A 112 1.95 9.78 -4.66
N GLN A 113 2.25 9.19 -5.81
CA GLN A 113 3.47 9.41 -6.59
C GLN A 113 3.11 9.58 -8.05
N SER A 114 3.38 10.78 -8.60
CA SER A 114 3.17 11.09 -10.02
C SER A 114 1.75 10.77 -10.51
N GLY A 115 0.74 11.07 -9.68
CA GLY A 115 -0.68 10.82 -9.97
C GLY A 115 -1.16 9.39 -9.68
N LEU A 116 -0.28 8.48 -9.26
CA LEU A 116 -0.59 7.08 -8.97
C LEU A 116 -0.63 6.83 -7.46
N ILE A 117 -1.51 5.95 -7.02
CA ILE A 117 -1.54 5.45 -5.65
C ILE A 117 -0.70 4.17 -5.56
N VAL A 118 0.39 4.27 -4.80
CA VAL A 118 1.36 3.20 -4.59
C VAL A 118 1.19 2.64 -3.20
N ALA A 119 0.89 1.34 -3.09
CA ALA A 119 0.82 0.65 -1.81
C ALA A 119 2.11 -0.14 -1.52
N SER A 120 2.41 -0.32 -0.24
CA SER A 120 3.52 -1.17 0.22
C SER A 120 3.33 -1.58 1.66
N VAL A 121 3.89 -2.73 2.03
CA VAL A 121 4.10 -3.15 3.41
C VAL A 121 5.50 -2.70 3.81
N THR A 122 5.59 -1.58 4.52
CA THR A 122 6.89 -1.00 4.90
C THR A 122 7.50 -1.67 6.12
N ASP A 123 6.68 -2.31 6.96
CA ASP A 123 7.13 -3.19 8.04
C ASP A 123 6.25 -4.45 8.03
N PRO A 124 6.84 -5.65 7.83
CA PRO A 124 6.08 -6.91 7.85
C PRO A 124 5.42 -7.22 9.20
N GLY A 125 5.99 -6.80 10.33
CA GLY A 125 5.41 -7.03 11.64
C GLY A 125 4.95 -8.47 11.90
N PHE A 126 3.67 -8.64 12.23
CA PHE A 126 3.11 -9.95 12.57
C PHE A 126 2.96 -10.89 11.36
N ILE A 127 3.00 -10.42 10.10
CA ILE A 127 2.81 -11.31 8.94
C ILE A 127 3.99 -12.27 8.73
N ASP A 128 5.16 -11.94 9.28
CA ASP A 128 6.35 -12.79 9.22
C ASP A 128 6.24 -14.02 10.12
N VAL A 129 5.41 -13.93 11.16
CA VAL A 129 5.16 -15.01 12.13
C VAL A 129 3.84 -15.74 11.89
N PHE A 130 3.22 -15.57 10.71
CA PHE A 130 2.07 -16.39 10.35
C PHE A 130 2.43 -17.88 10.40
N PRO A 131 1.54 -18.72 10.97
CA PRO A 131 1.86 -20.12 11.24
C PRO A 131 2.01 -20.95 9.97
N ASP A 132 1.35 -20.56 8.89
CA ASP A 132 1.32 -21.28 7.63
C ASP A 132 1.03 -20.37 6.43
N ASN A 133 1.29 -20.91 5.24
CA ASN A 133 1.07 -20.20 3.99
C ASN A 133 -0.43 -19.94 3.70
N ALA A 134 -1.34 -20.75 4.25
CA ALA A 134 -2.78 -20.58 4.04
C ALA A 134 -3.29 -19.31 4.72
N THR A 135 -2.90 -19.10 5.98
CA THR A 135 -3.17 -17.89 6.76
C THR A 135 -2.63 -16.65 6.05
N ARG A 136 -1.40 -16.75 5.54
CA ARG A 136 -0.77 -15.67 4.77
C ARG A 136 -1.52 -15.35 3.48
N ILE A 137 -1.97 -16.35 2.72
CA ILE A 137 -2.79 -16.17 1.50
C ILE A 137 -4.14 -15.52 1.82
N LEU A 138 -4.80 -15.93 2.90
CA LEU A 138 -6.07 -15.32 3.31
C LEU A 138 -5.89 -13.84 3.67
N PHE A 139 -4.85 -13.51 4.42
CA PHE A 139 -4.51 -12.12 4.71
C PHE A 139 -4.20 -11.32 3.43
N GLU A 140 -3.41 -11.90 2.52
CA GLU A 140 -3.10 -11.30 1.22
C GLU A 140 -4.37 -11.03 0.41
N ASN A 141 -5.32 -11.97 0.37
CA ASN A 141 -6.59 -11.80 -0.32
C ASN A 141 -7.43 -10.66 0.29
N ALA A 142 -7.53 -10.56 1.62
CA ALA A 142 -8.21 -9.45 2.28
C ALA A 142 -7.57 -8.10 1.92
N LEU A 143 -6.24 -8.03 2.01
CA LEU A 143 -5.49 -6.82 1.68
C LEU A 143 -5.65 -6.43 0.21
N ALA A 144 -5.68 -7.41 -0.70
CA ALA A 144 -5.92 -7.19 -2.12
C ALA A 144 -7.30 -6.56 -2.38
N GLY A 145 -8.35 -7.06 -1.72
CA GLY A 145 -9.68 -6.46 -1.78
C GLY A 145 -9.68 -5.01 -1.30
N PHE A 146 -9.04 -4.75 -0.16
CA PHE A 146 -8.90 -3.40 0.37
C PHE A 146 -8.12 -2.47 -0.58
N TYR A 147 -6.98 -2.90 -1.13
CA TYR A 147 -6.23 -2.14 -2.13
C TYR A 147 -7.08 -1.78 -3.34
N ARG A 148 -7.98 -2.68 -3.74
CA ARG A 148 -8.88 -2.44 -4.87
C ARG A 148 -9.92 -1.37 -4.58
N VAL A 149 -10.52 -1.45 -3.40
CA VAL A 149 -11.48 -0.44 -2.90
C VAL A 149 -10.78 0.90 -2.62
N ALA A 150 -9.49 0.86 -2.27
CA ALA A 150 -8.65 2.02 -2.03
C ALA A 150 -8.16 2.73 -3.32
N GLY A 151 -8.34 2.10 -4.48
CA GLY A 151 -7.89 2.66 -5.76
C GLY A 151 -6.37 2.61 -5.94
N VAL A 152 -5.72 1.60 -5.37
CA VAL A 152 -4.28 1.37 -5.57
C VAL A 152 -3.99 1.10 -7.06
N ASP A 153 -3.00 1.80 -7.59
CA ASP A 153 -2.50 1.63 -8.96
C ASP A 153 -1.35 0.61 -9.01
N LEU A 154 -0.42 0.71 -8.07
CA LEU A 154 0.84 -0.04 -8.02
C LEU A 154 1.12 -0.60 -6.63
N VAL A 155 1.82 -1.73 -6.57
CA VAL A 155 2.31 -2.33 -5.32
C VAL A 155 3.82 -2.50 -5.39
N ARG A 156 4.56 -1.97 -4.41
CA ARG A 156 6.04 -1.96 -4.44
C ARG A 156 6.63 -3.37 -4.46
N GLU A 157 6.02 -4.31 -3.75
CA GLU A 157 6.42 -5.72 -3.69
C GLU A 157 6.34 -6.38 -5.07
N GLN A 158 5.35 -6.02 -5.89
CA GLN A 158 5.21 -6.53 -7.25
C GLN A 158 6.24 -5.90 -8.20
N ILE A 159 6.53 -4.60 -8.05
CA ILE A 159 7.65 -3.94 -8.76
C ILE A 159 8.97 -4.64 -8.43
N ARG A 160 9.24 -4.86 -7.15
CA ARG A 160 10.46 -5.53 -6.64
C ARG A 160 10.58 -6.95 -7.16
N ALA A 161 9.47 -7.70 -7.23
CA ALA A 161 9.49 -9.05 -7.79
C ALA A 161 9.84 -9.09 -9.29
N VAL A 162 9.55 -8.03 -10.05
CA VAL A 162 9.90 -7.94 -11.48
C VAL A 162 11.31 -7.40 -11.69
N LEU A 163 11.71 -6.35 -10.95
CA LEU A 163 13.00 -5.68 -11.13
C LEU A 163 14.15 -6.36 -10.37
N GLY A 164 13.87 -6.95 -9.21
CA GLY A 164 14.86 -7.36 -8.22
C GLY A 164 14.87 -6.43 -7.00
N GLU A 165 15.19 -6.99 -5.83
CA GLU A 165 15.17 -6.26 -4.54
C GLU A 165 16.15 -5.09 -4.52
N ASP A 166 17.37 -5.29 -5.05
CA ASP A 166 18.47 -4.31 -4.96
C ASP A 166 18.45 -3.25 -6.07
N VAL A 167 17.50 -3.33 -7.02
CA VAL A 167 17.46 -2.43 -8.17
C VAL A 167 16.84 -1.09 -7.79
N ALA A 168 17.59 0.00 -7.91
CA ALA A 168 17.06 1.33 -7.65
C ALA A 168 16.00 1.71 -8.72
N TYR A 169 14.87 2.25 -8.28
CA TYR A 169 13.82 2.74 -9.18
C TYR A 169 13.06 3.92 -8.58
N ASP A 170 12.36 4.66 -9.43
CA ASP A 170 11.41 5.73 -9.07
C ASP A 170 10.16 5.67 -9.95
N ILE A 171 9.05 6.20 -9.43
CA ILE A 171 7.76 6.33 -10.14
C ILE A 171 7.56 7.80 -10.46
N SER A 172 7.86 8.16 -11.70
CA SER A 172 7.85 9.54 -12.20
C SER A 172 6.69 9.79 -13.18
N ASP A 173 6.51 11.04 -13.59
CA ASP A 173 5.58 11.42 -14.66
C ASP A 173 5.92 10.76 -16.02
N GLU A 174 7.18 10.33 -16.24
CA GLU A 174 7.61 9.60 -17.43
C GLU A 174 7.28 8.08 -17.35
N GLY A 175 6.95 7.58 -16.15
CA GLY A 175 6.73 6.18 -15.85
C GLY A 175 7.69 5.63 -14.79
N LEU A 176 7.92 4.32 -14.84
CA LEU A 176 8.83 3.61 -13.95
C LEU A 176 10.27 3.77 -14.46
N VAL A 177 11.06 4.56 -13.74
CA VAL A 177 12.47 4.82 -14.05
C VAL A 177 13.33 3.86 -13.24
N VAL A 178 14.22 3.14 -13.89
CA VAL A 178 15.06 2.10 -13.29
C VAL A 178 16.52 2.41 -13.53
N TRP A 179 17.34 2.32 -12.48
CA TRP A 179 18.79 2.48 -12.55
C TRP A 179 19.48 1.13 -12.28
N PRO A 180 19.81 0.35 -13.33
CA PRO A 180 20.23 -1.04 -13.18
C PRO A 180 21.60 -1.21 -12.50
N ASP A 181 22.50 -0.25 -12.70
CA ASP A 181 23.90 -0.35 -12.27
C ASP A 181 24.18 0.40 -10.95
N GLY A 182 23.16 1.00 -10.32
CA GLY A 182 23.27 1.75 -9.05
C GLY A 182 24.11 3.05 -9.10
N ASN A 183 24.79 3.33 -10.21
CA ASN A 183 25.59 4.54 -10.43
C ASN A 183 24.80 5.72 -11.00
N TYR A 184 23.50 5.51 -11.26
CA TYR A 184 22.55 6.49 -11.81
C TYR A 184 22.95 7.10 -13.17
N GLN A 185 23.88 6.47 -13.93
CA GLN A 185 24.31 6.95 -15.25
C GLN A 185 23.43 6.46 -16.40
N THR A 186 22.65 5.41 -16.15
CA THR A 186 21.77 4.77 -17.12
C THR A 186 20.36 4.72 -16.54
N GLU A 187 19.42 5.28 -17.27
CA GLU A 187 18.00 5.22 -16.95
C GLU A 187 17.30 4.30 -17.94
N ILE A 188 16.59 3.31 -17.41
CA ILE A 188 15.68 2.48 -18.18
C ILE A 188 14.28 2.92 -17.78
N ILE A 189 13.54 3.49 -18.73
CA ILE A 189 12.22 4.06 -18.50
C ILE A 189 11.19 3.13 -19.12
N TYR A 190 10.25 2.66 -18.29
CA TYR A 190 9.07 1.94 -18.73
C TYR A 190 7.85 2.84 -18.54
N ARG A 191 7.20 3.20 -19.65
CA ARG A 191 6.00 4.02 -19.58
C ARG A 191 4.88 3.24 -18.90
N LEU A 192 4.16 3.94 -18.01
CA LEU A 192 3.02 3.39 -17.27
C LEU A 192 1.68 3.80 -17.89
N ASP A 193 1.68 4.38 -19.10
CA ASP A 193 0.49 4.86 -19.77
C ASP A 193 -0.29 3.73 -20.47
N THR A 194 -1.48 3.49 -19.94
CA THR A 194 -2.35 2.34 -20.22
C THR A 194 -3.30 2.60 -21.38
N GLY A 195 -2.76 2.76 -22.59
CA GLY A 195 -3.51 2.32 -23.76
C GLY A 195 -3.58 0.80 -23.70
N TYR A 196 -4.75 0.23 -23.39
CA TYR A 196 -4.97 -1.19 -23.06
C TYR A 196 -4.77 -2.18 -24.23
N GLU A 197 -3.88 -1.85 -25.18
CA GLU A 197 -3.65 -2.60 -26.42
C GLU A 197 -2.48 -3.57 -26.28
N ASP A 198 -1.40 -3.22 -25.56
CA ASP A 198 -0.25 -4.10 -25.33
C ASP A 198 0.25 -4.07 -23.86
N PRO A 199 0.21 -5.20 -23.14
CA PRO A 199 0.76 -5.27 -21.78
C PRO A 199 2.29 -5.34 -21.75
N ILE A 200 2.96 -5.60 -22.89
CA ILE A 200 4.41 -5.67 -22.97
C ILE A 200 4.96 -4.30 -23.32
N VAL A 201 5.73 -3.70 -22.40
CA VAL A 201 6.32 -2.37 -22.60
C VAL A 201 7.81 -2.51 -22.88
N GLU A 202 8.19 -2.00 -24.06
CA GLU A 202 9.59 -1.85 -24.46
C GLU A 202 10.27 -0.74 -23.64
N PRO A 203 11.51 -0.98 -23.16
CA PRO A 203 12.25 0.02 -22.40
C PRO A 203 12.74 1.16 -23.30
N THR A 204 12.68 2.39 -22.77
CA THR A 204 13.45 3.52 -23.32
C THR A 204 14.72 3.70 -22.50
N VAL A 205 15.89 3.63 -23.14
CA VAL A 205 17.18 3.81 -22.48
C VAL A 205 17.66 5.26 -22.65
N ARG A 206 17.95 5.93 -21.54
CA ARG A 206 18.54 7.28 -21.51
C ARG A 206 19.88 7.24 -20.77
N GLY A 207 20.88 7.96 -21.30
CA GLY A 207 22.22 8.02 -20.72
C GLY A 207 23.19 7.00 -21.31
N ARG A 208 24.05 6.42 -20.46
CA ARG A 208 25.07 5.47 -20.90
C ARG A 208 24.41 4.16 -21.35
N ALA A 209 25.01 3.47 -22.33
CA ALA A 209 24.56 2.14 -22.70
C ALA A 209 24.68 1.20 -21.48
N PRO A 210 23.61 0.48 -21.09
CA PRO A 210 23.63 -0.41 -19.94
C PRO A 210 24.57 -1.58 -20.19
N THR A 211 25.15 -2.12 -19.11
CA THR A 211 26.01 -3.30 -19.17
C THR A 211 25.26 -4.53 -19.68
N ALA A 212 23.94 -4.60 -19.43
CA ALA A 212 23.05 -5.65 -19.91
C ALA A 212 21.87 -5.04 -20.68
N THR A 213 21.41 -5.72 -21.73
CA THR A 213 20.26 -5.28 -22.52
C THR A 213 19.01 -5.20 -21.64
N ALA A 214 18.37 -4.02 -21.61
CA ALA A 214 17.09 -3.82 -20.97
C ALA A 214 16.03 -4.73 -21.63
N LYS A 215 15.25 -5.44 -20.81
CA LYS A 215 14.23 -6.37 -21.29
C LYS A 215 12.85 -5.73 -21.23
N PRO A 216 11.93 -6.05 -22.14
CA PRO A 216 10.53 -5.65 -22.01
C PRO A 216 9.93 -6.17 -20.71
N ILE A 217 9.01 -5.40 -20.13
CA ILE A 217 8.26 -5.80 -18.94
C ILE A 217 6.79 -6.06 -19.27
N ASP A 218 6.19 -7.02 -18.58
CA ASP A 218 4.75 -7.24 -18.62
C ASP A 218 4.08 -6.41 -17.54
N LEU A 219 3.42 -5.32 -17.95
CA LEU A 219 2.73 -4.40 -17.03
C LEU A 219 1.68 -5.09 -16.18
N ARG A 220 1.07 -6.20 -16.61
CA ARG A 220 0.09 -6.94 -15.79
C ARG A 220 0.70 -7.49 -14.49
N LYS A 221 2.03 -7.63 -14.44
CA LYS A 221 2.76 -8.06 -13.25
C LYS A 221 3.06 -6.94 -12.27
N ILE A 222 2.85 -5.68 -12.66
CA ILE A 222 3.22 -4.49 -11.89
C ILE A 222 2.02 -3.58 -11.61
N MET A 223 1.18 -3.36 -12.64
CA MET A 223 -0.05 -2.58 -12.57
C MET A 223 -1.11 -3.35 -11.80
N PHE A 224 -1.14 -3.16 -10.48
CA PHE A 224 -2.16 -3.75 -9.62
C PHE A 224 -3.57 -3.39 -10.10
N ARG A 225 -3.76 -2.16 -10.61
CA ARG A 225 -5.07 -1.75 -11.13
C ARG A 225 -5.55 -2.53 -12.35
N ASP A 226 -4.67 -3.25 -13.03
CA ASP A 226 -5.00 -4.06 -14.20
C ASP A 226 -5.16 -5.54 -13.85
N GLN A 227 -4.83 -5.93 -12.61
CA GLN A 227 -5.10 -7.27 -12.10
C GLN A 227 -6.60 -7.41 -11.82
N HIS A 228 -7.23 -8.32 -12.57
CA HIS A 228 -8.65 -8.61 -12.46
C HIS A 228 -8.87 -9.61 -11.34
N ILE A 229 -9.54 -9.18 -10.27
CA ILE A 229 -10.11 -10.06 -9.26
C ILE A 229 -11.54 -10.33 -9.69
N THR A 230 -11.82 -11.53 -10.22
CA THR A 230 -13.20 -11.85 -10.62
C THR A 230 -14.07 -12.00 -9.37
N TRP A 231 -15.36 -11.70 -9.49
CA TRP A 231 -16.29 -11.93 -8.38
C TRP A 231 -16.33 -13.41 -7.96
N ALA A 232 -16.20 -14.33 -8.92
CA ALA A 232 -16.17 -15.76 -8.65
C ALA A 232 -14.93 -16.17 -7.83
N ASP A 233 -13.75 -15.64 -8.17
CA ASP A 233 -12.52 -15.90 -7.42
C ASP A 233 -12.57 -15.25 -6.03
N TRP A 234 -13.11 -14.03 -5.95
CA TRP A 234 -13.32 -13.33 -4.68
C TRP A 234 -14.22 -14.14 -3.74
N VAL A 235 -15.42 -14.50 -4.17
CA VAL A 235 -16.35 -15.31 -3.36
C VAL A 235 -15.74 -16.68 -3.05
N GLY A 236 -15.06 -17.28 -4.02
CA GLY A 236 -14.38 -18.57 -3.85
C GLY A 236 -13.30 -18.55 -2.77
N ALA A 237 -12.58 -17.44 -2.60
CA ALA A 237 -11.56 -17.29 -1.56
C ALA A 237 -12.13 -17.28 -0.13
N TRP A 238 -13.40 -16.89 0.03
CA TRP A 238 -14.06 -16.76 1.34
C TRP A 238 -15.10 -17.86 1.62
N SER A 239 -15.44 -18.67 0.62
CA SER A 239 -16.47 -19.71 0.76
C SER A 239 -15.99 -20.86 1.64
N ASN A 240 -16.89 -21.39 2.49
CA ASN A 240 -16.67 -22.52 3.41
C ASN A 240 -16.41 -23.88 2.74
N HIS A 241 -16.07 -23.92 1.46
CA HIS A 241 -15.66 -25.16 0.83
C HIS A 241 -14.29 -25.55 1.39
N GLU A 242 -14.11 -26.85 1.66
CA GLU A 242 -12.79 -27.39 1.99
C GLU A 242 -11.76 -26.84 0.99
N PRO A 243 -10.55 -26.50 1.46
CA PRO A 243 -9.49 -26.06 0.57
C PRO A 243 -9.41 -27.03 -0.60
N ARG A 244 -9.38 -26.52 -1.84
CA ARG A 244 -9.18 -27.37 -3.02
C ARG A 244 -7.93 -28.24 -2.77
N LYS A 245 -7.82 -29.41 -3.42
CA LYS A 245 -6.57 -30.19 -3.40
C LYS A 245 -5.40 -29.28 -3.79
N GLY A 246 -4.63 -28.79 -2.81
CA GLY A 246 -3.64 -27.71 -2.98
C GLY A 246 -3.75 -26.50 -2.03
N GLY A 247 -4.80 -26.37 -1.22
CA GLY A 247 -4.98 -25.27 -0.26
C GLY A 247 -5.78 -24.07 -0.80
N PHE A 248 -5.67 -22.92 -0.12
CA PHE A 248 -6.27 -21.66 -0.58
C PHE A 248 -5.53 -21.11 -1.79
N SER A 249 -6.27 -20.48 -2.70
CA SER A 249 -5.71 -19.81 -3.88
C SER A 249 -5.69 -18.30 -3.68
N ARG A 250 -4.64 -17.65 -4.17
CA ARG A 250 -4.58 -16.19 -4.24
C ARG A 250 -5.55 -15.68 -5.30
N VAL A 251 -6.24 -14.60 -5.00
CA VAL A 251 -7.15 -13.93 -5.95
C VAL A 251 -6.40 -13.05 -6.96
N LEU A 252 -5.12 -12.80 -6.70
CA LEU A 252 -4.25 -11.99 -7.55
C LEU A 252 -3.42 -12.85 -8.49
N PHE A 253 -3.14 -12.28 -9.67
CA PHE A 253 -2.17 -12.82 -10.61
C PHE A 253 -0.76 -12.31 -10.28
N GLY A 254 0.26 -13.15 -10.49
CA GLY A 254 1.66 -12.74 -10.42
C GLY A 254 2.28 -12.79 -9.02
N ALA A 255 3.16 -11.84 -8.75
CA ALA A 255 3.92 -11.77 -7.51
C ALA A 255 3.03 -11.41 -6.31
N SER A 256 3.48 -11.78 -5.11
CA SER A 256 2.76 -11.44 -3.89
C SER A 256 2.75 -9.93 -3.66
N ILE A 257 1.65 -9.42 -3.08
CA ILE A 257 1.58 -8.05 -2.56
C ILE A 257 2.10 -7.94 -1.12
N LEU A 258 2.56 -9.06 -0.56
CA LEU A 258 3.23 -9.12 0.73
C LEU A 258 4.74 -9.32 0.52
N PRO A 259 5.59 -8.76 1.40
CA PRO A 259 7.03 -8.88 1.32
C PRO A 259 7.45 -10.35 1.47
N PRO A 260 8.55 -10.81 0.85
CA PRO A 260 8.93 -12.22 0.87
C PRO A 260 8.97 -12.78 2.30
N TRP A 261 8.52 -14.02 2.49
CA TRP A 261 8.45 -14.62 3.82
C TRP A 261 9.85 -14.82 4.39
N GLN A 262 10.18 -14.07 5.44
CA GLN A 262 11.45 -14.18 6.13
C GLN A 262 11.29 -15.05 7.37
N ALA A 263 11.19 -16.36 7.16
CA ALA A 263 11.19 -17.32 8.27
C ALA A 263 12.47 -17.15 9.10
N GLY A 264 12.36 -16.58 10.32
CA GLY A 264 13.47 -16.53 11.28
C GLY A 264 13.65 -15.25 12.11
N ARG A 265 13.03 -14.10 11.79
CA ARG A 265 13.17 -12.89 12.64
C ARG A 265 12.39 -12.96 13.96
N GLY A 266 11.37 -13.81 14.04
CA GLY A 266 10.50 -13.94 15.23
C GLY A 266 11.17 -14.49 16.50
N GLN A 267 12.41 -14.98 16.44
CA GLN A 267 13.12 -15.49 17.62
C GLN A 267 14.00 -14.47 18.35
N GLN A 268 14.23 -13.28 17.78
CA GLN A 268 15.04 -12.24 18.46
C GLN A 268 14.22 -11.25 19.29
N ALA A 269 12.89 -11.26 19.21
CA ALA A 269 12.04 -10.28 19.90
C ALA A 269 11.52 -10.72 21.29
N ILE A 270 11.89 -11.90 21.80
CA ILE A 270 11.45 -12.41 23.12
C ILE A 270 12.59 -12.40 24.16
N SER A 271 13.78 -11.89 23.81
CA SER A 271 14.94 -11.82 24.72
C SER A 271 15.52 -10.39 24.86
N ALA A 272 14.66 -9.40 25.05
CA ALA A 272 15.03 -8.09 25.57
C ALA A 272 13.95 -7.57 26.53
#